data_AF-A0A9E3SAF6-F1
#
_entry.id   AF-A0A9E3SAF6-F1
#
_cell.length_a   1.000
_cell.length_b   1.000
_cell.length_c   1.000
_cell.angle_alpha   90.00
_cell.angle_beta   90.00
_cell.angle_gamma   90.00
#
_symmetry.space_group_name_H-M   'P 1'
#
loop_
_entity.id
_entity.type
_entity.pdbx_description
1 polymer ?
#
loop_
_entity_poly.entity_id
_entity_poly.type
_entity_poly.pdbx_seq_one_letter_code
_entity_poly.pdbx_strand_id
1 'polypeptide(L)'
;MKMKVINKMLLLAILVLFAAMQAAAFNPENRFDLLLQDGEKLPKYGEDSVNCVINISLYSEFYKQWKASDQTSQSIEEVFKPWRWVFKNCPIGSENTYVNGVNIYQYRIENEKDKAKKEKYIDTLMMIYDQRVQYFPDHYKTGRPQVGSILGRKGIDLYIYAPDRYEDTYNTLKKSIELDGNASDGTVLIYYFRSVIKMARKSKIDSTAIVDAYDKTIDILDYNIKGLEAAGDTRWAENYKNFKGNIDATFEPFA
;
A
#
# COMPACT_ATOMS: atom_id res chain seq x y z
N MET A 1 14.46 -28.88 24.78
CA MET A 1 13.75 -27.84 25.56
C MET A 1 13.75 -26.45 24.89
N LYS A 2 14.81 -26.04 24.16
CA LYS A 2 14.92 -24.71 23.52
C LYS A 2 13.90 -24.42 22.40
N MET A 3 13.54 -25.40 21.57
CA MET A 3 12.64 -25.22 20.42
C MET A 3 11.19 -24.86 20.79
N LYS A 4 10.70 -25.33 21.96
CA LYS A 4 9.36 -24.97 22.47
C LYS A 4 9.28 -23.56 23.05
N VAL A 5 10.42 -23.00 23.47
CA VAL A 5 10.49 -21.66 24.07
C VAL A 5 10.54 -20.58 23.00
N ILE A 6 11.27 -20.83 21.90
CA ILE A 6 11.34 -19.92 20.74
C ILE A 6 9.95 -19.78 20.10
N ASN A 7 9.25 -20.89 19.88
CA ASN A 7 7.92 -20.87 19.28
C ASN A 7 6.87 -20.15 20.17
N LYS A 8 7.03 -20.25 21.51
CA LYS A 8 6.20 -19.49 22.45
C LYS A 8 6.51 -18.00 22.42
N MET A 9 7.77 -17.60 22.29
CA MET A 9 8.14 -16.18 22.19
C MET A 9 7.71 -15.56 20.87
N LEU A 10 7.79 -16.29 19.76
CA LEU A 10 7.28 -15.86 18.45
C LEU A 10 5.74 -15.67 18.49
N LEU A 11 5.01 -16.62 19.07
CA LEU A 11 3.56 -16.50 19.28
C LEU A 11 3.21 -15.35 20.22
N LEU A 12 4.00 -15.13 21.28
CA LEU A 12 3.80 -14.01 22.21
C LEU A 12 4.08 -12.67 21.53
N ALA A 13 5.11 -12.57 20.68
CA ALA A 13 5.42 -11.38 19.91
C ALA A 13 4.31 -11.07 18.89
N ILE A 14 3.78 -12.08 18.18
CA ILE A 14 2.63 -11.92 17.29
C ILE A 14 1.39 -11.48 18.06
N LEU A 15 1.14 -12.03 19.26
CA LEU A 15 0.02 -11.64 20.12
C LEU A 15 0.18 -10.22 20.70
N VAL A 16 1.39 -9.82 21.07
CA VAL A 16 1.71 -8.47 21.55
C VAL A 16 1.61 -7.46 20.41
N LEU A 17 2.05 -7.81 19.21
CA LEU A 17 1.85 -7.00 18.00
C LEU A 17 0.36 -6.88 17.63
N PHE A 18 -0.41 -7.97 17.78
CA PHE A 18 -1.85 -7.96 17.56
C PHE A 18 -2.58 -7.09 18.62
N ALA A 19 -2.16 -7.14 19.88
CA ALA A 19 -2.68 -6.30 20.96
C ALA A 19 -2.27 -4.82 20.81
N ALA A 20 -1.03 -4.54 20.36
CA ALA A 20 -0.57 -3.20 20.05
C ALA A 20 -1.30 -2.60 18.84
N MET A 21 -1.60 -3.41 17.81
CA MET A 21 -2.48 -3.02 16.71
C MET A 21 -3.90 -2.67 17.18
N GLN A 22 -4.44 -3.39 18.17
CA GLN A 22 -5.74 -3.07 18.77
C GLN A 22 -5.69 -1.77 19.60
N ALA A 23 -4.61 -1.49 20.31
CA ALA A 23 -4.44 -0.26 21.08
C ALA A 23 -4.16 0.98 20.18
N ALA A 24 -3.44 0.80 19.07
CA ALA A 24 -3.19 1.83 18.06
C ALA A 24 -4.44 2.19 17.24
N ALA A 25 -5.55 1.43 17.38
CA ALA A 25 -6.82 1.73 16.73
C ALA A 25 -7.43 3.09 17.14
N PHE A 26 -6.91 3.75 18.20
CA PHE A 26 -7.40 5.04 18.68
C PHE A 26 -6.62 6.27 18.17
N ASN A 27 -5.46 6.10 17.53
CA ASN A 27 -4.77 7.20 16.86
C ASN A 27 -4.11 6.72 15.55
N PRO A 28 -4.64 7.09 14.37
CA PRO A 28 -4.12 6.64 13.08
C PRO A 28 -2.68 7.10 12.79
N GLU A 29 -2.19 8.19 13.40
CA GLU A 29 -0.78 8.61 13.25
C GLU A 29 0.18 7.62 13.91
N ASN A 30 -0.15 7.15 15.12
CA ASN A 30 0.65 6.17 15.88
C ASN A 30 0.74 4.80 15.18
N ARG A 31 -0.23 4.47 14.32
CA ARG A 31 -0.24 3.20 13.56
C ARG A 31 0.94 3.14 12.57
N PHE A 32 1.24 4.23 11.89
CA PHE A 32 2.31 4.24 10.88
C PHE A 32 3.68 4.19 11.53
N ASP A 33 3.86 4.91 12.64
CA ASP A 33 5.11 4.92 13.39
C ASP A 33 5.41 3.52 13.96
N LEU A 34 4.38 2.76 14.36
CA LEU A 34 4.54 1.37 14.79
C LEU A 34 5.06 0.45 13.67
N LEU A 35 4.66 0.68 12.41
CA LEU A 35 5.15 -0.10 11.26
C LEU A 35 6.62 0.17 10.95
N LEU A 36 7.12 1.35 11.33
CA LEU A 36 8.49 1.80 11.04
C LEU A 36 9.48 1.55 12.19
N GLN A 37 9.04 0.94 13.29
CA GLN A 37 9.94 0.57 14.40
C GLN A 37 10.95 -0.48 13.95
N ASP A 38 12.19 -0.37 14.45
CA ASP A 38 13.27 -1.31 14.16
C ASP A 38 12.83 -2.75 14.49
N GLY A 39 12.57 -3.52 13.43
CA GLY A 39 12.17 -4.92 13.52
C GLY A 39 13.30 -5.81 14.04
N GLU A 40 12.93 -6.97 14.55
CA GLU A 40 13.89 -8.02 14.89
C GLU A 40 14.80 -8.34 13.69
N LYS A 41 16.10 -8.57 13.91
CA LYS A 41 17.03 -8.94 12.84
C LYS A 41 16.69 -10.34 12.31
N LEU A 42 15.80 -10.40 11.32
CA LEU A 42 15.40 -11.64 10.69
C LEU A 42 16.48 -12.14 9.71
N PRO A 43 16.68 -13.47 9.58
CA PRO A 43 17.46 -14.04 8.48
C PRO A 43 16.77 -13.76 7.14
N LYS A 44 17.53 -13.34 6.11
CA LYS A 44 16.99 -12.98 4.79
C LYS A 44 16.01 -14.03 4.24
N TYR A 45 16.37 -15.30 4.32
CA TYR A 45 15.55 -16.40 3.79
C TYR A 45 14.78 -17.17 4.88
N GLY A 46 14.58 -16.56 6.06
CA GLY A 46 13.92 -17.20 7.20
C GLY A 46 14.73 -18.36 7.80
N GLU A 47 14.09 -19.12 8.70
CA GLU A 47 14.69 -20.31 9.32
C GLU A 47 14.91 -21.44 8.30
N ASP A 48 13.97 -21.62 7.39
CA ASP A 48 14.02 -22.62 6.32
C ASP A 48 14.41 -21.98 4.98
N SER A 49 15.70 -21.66 4.87
CA SER A 49 16.25 -20.96 3.70
C SER A 49 16.08 -21.75 2.40
N VAL A 50 16.12 -23.09 2.47
CA VAL A 50 15.94 -23.97 1.32
C VAL A 50 14.52 -23.83 0.78
N ASN A 51 13.50 -23.99 1.63
CA ASN A 51 12.12 -23.83 1.18
C ASN A 51 11.79 -22.38 0.80
N CYS A 52 12.42 -21.38 1.41
CA CYS A 52 12.23 -19.99 0.97
C CYS A 52 12.72 -19.78 -0.46
N VAL A 53 13.93 -20.21 -0.79
CA VAL A 53 14.47 -20.06 -2.15
C VAL A 53 13.63 -20.87 -3.16
N ILE A 54 13.23 -22.09 -2.81
CA ILE A 54 12.36 -22.94 -3.66
C ILE A 54 11.03 -22.23 -3.91
N ASN A 55 10.32 -21.80 -2.88
CA ASN A 55 9.00 -21.18 -3.04
C ASN A 55 9.09 -19.83 -3.76
N ILE A 56 10.14 -19.03 -3.53
CA ILE A 56 10.39 -17.80 -4.31
C ILE A 56 10.52 -18.12 -5.79
N SER A 57 11.33 -19.14 -6.14
CA SER A 57 11.50 -19.54 -7.53
C SER A 57 10.20 -20.03 -8.14
N LEU A 58 9.48 -20.92 -7.45
CA LEU A 58 8.22 -21.50 -7.94
C LEU A 58 7.16 -20.43 -8.17
N TYR A 59 6.86 -19.60 -7.16
CA TYR A 59 5.81 -18.60 -7.34
C TYR A 59 6.19 -17.57 -8.40
N SER A 60 7.46 -17.19 -8.52
CA SER A 60 7.90 -16.20 -9.51
C SER A 60 7.66 -16.69 -10.94
N GLU A 61 7.95 -17.95 -11.21
CA GLU A 61 7.69 -18.57 -12.52
C GLU A 61 6.19 -18.72 -12.80
N PHE A 62 5.42 -19.25 -11.85
CA PHE A 62 3.96 -19.36 -12.03
C PHE A 62 3.31 -17.98 -12.20
N TYR A 63 3.76 -16.97 -11.44
CA TYR A 63 3.24 -15.61 -11.55
C TYR A 63 3.53 -15.01 -12.94
N LYS A 64 4.72 -15.27 -13.49
CA LYS A 64 5.08 -14.85 -14.85
C LYS A 64 4.17 -15.51 -15.90
N GLN A 65 3.90 -16.81 -15.77
CA GLN A 65 2.98 -17.54 -16.66
C GLN A 65 1.55 -17.02 -16.55
N TRP A 66 1.07 -16.78 -15.32
CA TRP A 66 -0.25 -16.22 -15.08
C TRP A 66 -0.41 -14.84 -15.73
N LYS A 67 0.57 -13.94 -15.57
CA LYS A 67 0.57 -12.64 -16.25
C LYS A 67 0.59 -12.76 -17.78
N ALA A 68 1.28 -13.76 -18.34
CA ALA A 68 1.31 -13.99 -19.78
C ALA A 68 0.00 -14.59 -20.34
N SER A 69 -0.89 -15.09 -19.46
CA SER A 69 -2.21 -15.62 -19.82
C SER A 69 -3.33 -14.57 -19.76
N ASP A 70 -3.00 -13.28 -19.80
CA ASP A 70 -3.92 -12.16 -19.55
C ASP A 70 -4.71 -12.30 -18.24
N GLN A 71 -4.11 -12.97 -17.24
CA GLN A 71 -4.72 -13.24 -15.93
C GLN A 71 -6.03 -14.08 -16.00
N THR A 72 -6.27 -14.76 -17.12
CA THR A 72 -7.50 -15.54 -17.36
C THR A 72 -7.40 -17.01 -16.95
N SER A 73 -6.19 -17.51 -16.70
CA SER A 73 -5.98 -18.95 -16.44
C SER A 73 -6.38 -19.38 -15.03
N GLN A 74 -6.86 -20.63 -14.92
CA GLN A 74 -7.16 -21.33 -13.66
C GLN A 74 -5.94 -21.54 -12.72
N SER A 75 -4.72 -21.16 -13.15
CA SER A 75 -3.46 -21.43 -12.43
C SER A 75 -3.13 -20.43 -11.32
N ILE A 76 -4.00 -19.46 -10.99
CA ILE A 76 -3.77 -18.53 -9.87
C ILE A 76 -3.54 -19.27 -8.54
N GLU A 77 -4.13 -20.46 -8.37
CA GLU A 77 -3.91 -21.31 -7.19
C GLU A 77 -2.48 -21.90 -7.15
N GLU A 78 -1.86 -22.16 -8.31
CA GLU A 78 -0.47 -22.60 -8.41
C GLU A 78 0.52 -21.48 -8.04
N VAL A 79 0.16 -20.23 -8.33
CA VAL A 79 0.89 -19.05 -7.85
C VAL A 79 0.71 -18.90 -6.33
N PHE A 80 -0.53 -19.03 -5.86
CA PHE A 80 -0.91 -18.62 -4.51
C PHE A 80 -0.25 -19.46 -3.42
N LYS A 81 -0.19 -20.79 -3.59
CA LYS A 81 0.36 -21.68 -2.55
C LYS A 81 1.83 -21.37 -2.21
N PRO A 82 2.78 -21.32 -3.17
CA PRO A 82 4.16 -20.97 -2.89
C PRO A 82 4.30 -19.49 -2.47
N TRP A 83 3.53 -18.57 -3.08
CA TRP A 83 3.54 -17.16 -2.69
C TRP A 83 3.17 -16.97 -1.21
N ARG A 84 2.07 -17.61 -0.77
CA ARG A 84 1.58 -17.53 0.61
C ARG A 84 2.58 -18.11 1.60
N TRP A 85 3.31 -19.15 1.19
CA TRP A 85 4.38 -19.72 1.99
C TRP A 85 5.50 -18.68 2.20
N VAL A 86 5.96 -18.02 1.13
CA VAL A 86 7.01 -16.98 1.22
C VAL A 86 6.57 -15.83 2.10
N PHE A 87 5.36 -15.30 1.87
CA PHE A 87 4.78 -14.20 2.65
C PHE A 87 4.77 -14.48 4.17
N LYS A 88 4.53 -15.73 4.56
CA LYS A 88 4.46 -16.13 5.97
C LYS A 88 5.81 -16.47 6.61
N ASN A 89 6.71 -17.11 5.86
CA ASN A 89 7.88 -17.77 6.44
C ASN A 89 9.21 -17.06 6.15
N CYS A 90 9.27 -16.22 5.11
CA CYS A 90 10.45 -15.42 4.83
C CYS A 90 10.08 -14.02 4.31
N PRO A 91 9.52 -13.16 5.19
CA PRO A 91 8.97 -11.86 4.81
C PRO A 91 10.01 -10.92 4.17
N ILE A 92 11.28 -10.97 4.60
CA ILE A 92 12.37 -10.18 4.02
C ILE A 92 13.09 -10.87 2.84
N GLY A 93 12.60 -12.04 2.39
CA GLY A 93 13.25 -12.84 1.35
C GLY A 93 13.23 -12.18 -0.02
N SER A 94 12.15 -11.46 -0.32
CA SER A 94 11.99 -10.74 -1.59
C SER A 94 10.91 -9.68 -1.49
N GLU A 95 11.24 -8.42 -1.83
CA GLU A 95 10.25 -7.34 -1.92
C GLU A 95 9.17 -7.65 -2.97
N ASN A 96 9.53 -8.38 -4.03
CA ASN A 96 8.58 -8.77 -5.08
C ASN A 96 7.44 -9.64 -4.54
N THR A 97 7.60 -10.28 -3.39
CA THR A 97 6.50 -10.99 -2.72
C THR A 97 5.35 -10.03 -2.42
N TYR A 98 5.65 -8.83 -1.93
CA TYR A 98 4.62 -7.83 -1.64
C TYR A 98 4.08 -7.19 -2.91
N VAL A 99 4.96 -6.84 -3.86
CA VAL A 99 4.54 -6.24 -5.16
C VAL A 99 3.61 -7.18 -5.93
N ASN A 100 3.95 -8.46 -6.03
CA ASN A 100 3.11 -9.46 -6.69
C ASN A 100 1.88 -9.80 -5.85
N GLY A 101 2.01 -9.76 -4.52
CA GLY A 101 0.90 -9.98 -3.58
C GLY A 101 -0.26 -9.01 -3.78
N VAL A 102 0.04 -7.72 -4.03
CA VAL A 102 -0.97 -6.71 -4.36
C VAL A 102 -1.79 -7.16 -5.58
N ASN A 103 -1.14 -7.51 -6.69
CA ASN A 103 -1.82 -7.92 -7.91
C ASN A 103 -2.63 -9.22 -7.72
N ILE A 104 -2.08 -10.19 -6.97
CA ILE A 104 -2.77 -11.46 -6.65
C ILE A 104 -4.06 -11.19 -5.87
N TYR A 105 -4.02 -10.28 -4.88
CA TYR A 105 -5.18 -10.01 -4.03
C TYR A 105 -6.19 -9.07 -4.68
N GLN A 106 -5.75 -8.11 -5.49
CA GLN A 106 -6.64 -7.31 -6.34
C GLN A 106 -7.46 -8.23 -7.28
N TYR A 107 -6.79 -9.15 -7.98
CA TYR A 107 -7.47 -10.15 -8.81
C TYR A 107 -8.47 -11.00 -8.01
N ARG A 108 -8.07 -11.50 -6.82
CA ARG A 108 -8.96 -12.29 -5.96
C ARG A 108 -10.17 -11.48 -5.50
N ILE A 109 -10.01 -10.20 -5.18
CA ILE A 109 -11.11 -9.30 -4.81
C ILE A 109 -12.04 -9.14 -6.00
N GLU A 110 -11.52 -8.80 -7.18
CA GLU A 110 -12.33 -8.53 -8.37
C GLU A 110 -13.13 -9.75 -8.84
N ASN A 111 -12.60 -10.96 -8.65
CA ASN A 111 -13.23 -12.20 -9.06
C ASN A 111 -14.04 -12.90 -7.94
N GLU A 112 -14.06 -12.37 -6.72
CA GLU A 112 -14.83 -12.92 -5.60
C GLU A 112 -16.26 -12.36 -5.56
N LYS A 113 -17.22 -13.27 -5.45
CA LYS A 113 -18.66 -12.97 -5.41
C LYS A 113 -19.19 -12.92 -3.98
N ASP A 114 -18.58 -13.70 -3.07
CA ASP A 114 -18.98 -13.71 -1.67
C ASP A 114 -18.46 -12.47 -0.94
N LYS A 115 -19.37 -11.67 -0.38
CA LYS A 115 -19.02 -10.41 0.30
C LYS A 115 -18.10 -10.62 1.50
N ALA A 116 -18.31 -11.68 2.29
CA ALA A 116 -17.52 -11.93 3.49
C ALA A 116 -16.10 -12.39 3.15
N LYS A 117 -15.91 -13.17 2.07
CA LYS A 117 -14.60 -13.54 1.55
C LYS A 117 -13.89 -12.36 0.92
N LYS A 118 -14.62 -11.53 0.16
CA LYS A 118 -14.09 -10.29 -0.42
C LYS A 118 -13.50 -9.38 0.66
N GLU A 119 -14.20 -9.20 1.78
CA GLU A 119 -13.69 -8.42 2.92
C GLU A 119 -12.38 -9.01 3.48
N LYS A 120 -12.29 -10.34 3.66
CA LYS A 120 -11.05 -10.99 4.10
C LYS A 120 -9.88 -10.82 3.13
N TYR A 121 -10.16 -10.75 1.83
CA TYR A 121 -9.14 -10.47 0.82
C TYR A 121 -8.67 -9.02 0.88
N ILE A 122 -9.58 -8.06 1.11
CA ILE A 122 -9.24 -6.65 1.34
C ILE A 122 -8.35 -6.52 2.59
N ASP A 123 -8.71 -7.16 3.70
CA ASP A 123 -7.87 -7.15 4.91
C ASP A 123 -6.47 -7.71 4.65
N THR A 124 -6.38 -8.76 3.85
CA THR A 124 -5.07 -9.32 3.48
C THR A 124 -4.29 -8.39 2.56
N LEU A 125 -4.95 -7.72 1.61
CA LEU A 125 -4.32 -6.69 0.76
C LEU A 125 -3.73 -5.56 1.62
N MET A 126 -4.46 -5.10 2.63
CA MET A 126 -3.95 -4.10 3.57
C MET A 126 -2.76 -4.60 4.38
N MET A 127 -2.78 -5.87 4.81
CA MET A 127 -1.65 -6.51 5.48
C MET A 127 -0.42 -6.61 4.58
N ILE A 128 -0.59 -6.85 3.28
CA ILE A 128 0.51 -6.88 2.30
C ILE A 128 1.19 -5.51 2.23
N TYR A 129 0.42 -4.43 2.18
CA TYR A 129 0.98 -3.08 2.23
C TYR A 129 1.70 -2.79 3.54
N ASP A 130 1.07 -3.11 4.68
CA ASP A 130 1.64 -2.86 6.02
C ASP A 130 2.97 -3.61 6.21
N GLN A 131 3.03 -4.88 5.81
CA GLN A 131 4.27 -5.64 5.88
C GLN A 131 5.33 -5.12 4.90
N ARG A 132 4.95 -4.62 3.72
CA ARG A 132 5.93 -4.03 2.80
C ARG A 132 6.54 -2.77 3.40
N VAL A 133 5.76 -1.92 4.06
CA VAL A 133 6.28 -0.76 4.80
C VAL A 133 7.25 -1.23 5.88
N GLN A 134 6.87 -2.26 6.65
CA GLN A 134 7.69 -2.78 7.75
C GLN A 134 9.03 -3.37 7.27
N TYR A 135 9.01 -4.20 6.23
CA TYR A 135 10.17 -4.98 5.82
C TYR A 135 10.99 -4.35 4.70
N PHE A 136 10.39 -3.44 3.93
CA PHE A 136 11.01 -2.78 2.78
C PHE A 136 10.67 -1.27 2.77
N PRO A 137 10.97 -0.51 3.84
CA PRO A 137 10.71 0.94 3.89
C PRO A 137 11.53 1.70 2.83
N ASP A 138 12.71 1.19 2.50
CA ASP A 138 13.57 1.67 1.42
C ASP A 138 13.58 0.69 0.25
N HIS A 139 13.65 1.22 -0.97
CA HIS A 139 13.63 0.42 -2.18
C HIS A 139 14.97 -0.31 -2.40
N TYR A 140 14.93 -1.64 -2.51
CA TYR A 140 16.14 -2.48 -2.50
C TYR A 140 17.19 -2.17 -3.58
N LYS A 141 16.79 -1.58 -4.72
CA LYS A 141 17.72 -1.23 -5.81
C LYS A 141 18.30 0.17 -5.68
N THR A 142 17.52 1.12 -5.16
CA THR A 142 17.85 2.55 -5.22
C THR A 142 18.22 3.11 -3.85
N GLY A 143 17.90 2.40 -2.76
CA GLY A 143 18.08 2.86 -1.39
C GLY A 143 17.22 4.07 -1.02
N ARG A 144 16.27 4.47 -1.88
CA ARG A 144 15.40 5.62 -1.62
C ARG A 144 14.22 5.18 -0.74
N PRO A 145 13.77 6.03 0.20
CA PRO A 145 12.53 5.82 0.91
C PRO A 145 11.37 5.62 -0.06
N GLN A 146 10.49 4.67 0.24
CA GLN A 146 9.30 4.37 -0.57
C GLN A 146 8.03 4.21 0.26
N VAL A 147 8.09 4.45 1.57
CA VAL A 147 6.94 4.34 2.48
C VAL A 147 5.77 5.19 1.99
N GLY A 148 6.00 6.45 1.62
CA GLY A 148 4.95 7.33 1.11
C GLY A 148 4.28 6.75 -0.14
N SER A 149 5.06 6.29 -1.12
CA SER A 149 4.52 5.64 -2.33
C SER A 149 3.73 4.35 -2.04
N ILE A 150 4.20 3.53 -1.10
CA ILE A 150 3.50 2.31 -0.67
C ILE A 150 2.15 2.66 -0.03
N LEU A 151 2.13 3.66 0.86
CA LEU A 151 0.91 4.15 1.50
C LEU A 151 -0.04 4.79 0.49
N GLY A 152 0.47 5.52 -0.50
CA GLY A 152 -0.35 6.14 -1.54
C GLY A 152 -1.15 5.09 -2.31
N ARG A 153 -0.48 4.00 -2.73
CA ARG A 153 -1.13 2.85 -3.37
C ARG A 153 -2.13 2.16 -2.45
N LYS A 154 -1.78 1.94 -1.18
CA LYS A 154 -2.67 1.38 -0.16
C LYS A 154 -3.95 2.22 -0.01
N GLY A 155 -3.81 3.53 0.04
CA GLY A 155 -4.92 4.48 0.17
C GLY A 155 -5.87 4.44 -1.03
N ILE A 156 -5.32 4.34 -2.25
CA ILE A 156 -6.11 4.18 -3.47
C ILE A 156 -6.89 2.84 -3.43
N ASP A 157 -6.23 1.74 -3.07
CA ASP A 157 -6.90 0.43 -2.97
C ASP A 157 -7.98 0.41 -1.88
N LEU A 158 -7.77 1.08 -0.74
CA LEU A 158 -8.82 1.29 0.26
C LEU A 158 -10.00 2.06 -0.32
N TYR A 159 -9.74 3.15 -1.04
CA TYR A 159 -10.78 3.95 -1.68
C TYR A 159 -11.64 3.11 -2.64
N ILE A 160 -10.99 2.26 -3.45
CA ILE A 160 -11.63 1.45 -4.48
C ILE A 160 -12.41 0.26 -3.87
N TYR A 161 -11.74 -0.54 -3.03
CA TYR A 161 -12.29 -1.82 -2.59
C TYR A 161 -13.03 -1.74 -1.25
N ALA A 162 -12.77 -0.72 -0.42
CA ALA A 162 -13.39 -0.56 0.90
C ALA A 162 -13.90 0.88 1.14
N PRO A 163 -14.86 1.37 0.34
CA PRO A 163 -15.34 2.76 0.42
C PRO A 163 -15.98 3.14 1.77
N ASP A 164 -16.37 2.15 2.57
CA ASP A 164 -16.87 2.35 3.94
C ASP A 164 -15.75 2.65 4.96
N ARG A 165 -14.49 2.33 4.63
CA ARG A 165 -13.29 2.64 5.41
C ARG A 165 -12.69 4.00 5.03
N TYR A 166 -13.54 4.98 4.76
CA TYR A 166 -13.13 6.28 4.22
C TYR A 166 -12.22 7.09 5.17
N GLU A 167 -12.33 6.89 6.49
CA GLU A 167 -11.39 7.50 7.46
C GLU A 167 -9.98 6.90 7.30
N ASP A 168 -9.86 5.57 7.13
CA ASP A 168 -8.58 4.90 6.86
C ASP A 168 -7.97 5.38 5.53
N THR A 169 -8.79 5.49 4.49
CA THR A 169 -8.37 6.03 3.18
C THR A 169 -7.77 7.42 3.33
N TYR A 170 -8.50 8.34 3.97
CA TYR A 170 -8.06 9.72 4.18
C TYR A 170 -6.73 9.78 4.94
N ASN A 171 -6.65 9.10 6.08
CA ASN A 171 -5.45 9.12 6.92
C ASN A 171 -4.24 8.51 6.20
N THR A 172 -4.45 7.43 5.45
CA THR A 172 -3.38 6.76 4.69
C THR A 172 -2.84 7.64 3.56
N LEU A 173 -3.74 8.27 2.78
CA LEU A 173 -3.36 9.16 1.68
C LEU A 173 -2.70 10.46 2.19
N LYS A 174 -3.22 11.02 3.30
CA LYS A 174 -2.63 12.18 3.96
C LYS A 174 -1.18 11.90 4.35
N LYS A 175 -0.93 10.78 5.05
CA LYS A 175 0.42 10.38 5.47
C LYS A 175 1.34 10.12 4.27
N SER A 176 0.82 9.51 3.21
CA SER A 176 1.56 9.31 1.96
C SER A 176 2.10 10.63 1.40
N ILE A 177 1.25 11.65 1.28
CA ILE A 177 1.62 12.96 0.74
C ILE A 177 2.53 13.74 1.68
N GLU A 178 2.37 13.58 3.00
CA GLU A 178 3.29 14.18 3.98
C GLU A 178 4.71 13.60 3.87
N LEU A 179 4.83 12.31 3.59
CA LEU A 179 6.12 11.65 3.43
C LEU A 179 6.79 11.96 2.09
N ASP A 180 6.02 11.92 1.00
CA ASP A 180 6.59 12.10 -0.35
C ASP A 180 6.71 13.59 -0.73
N GLY A 181 5.90 14.48 -0.15
CA GLY A 181 5.90 15.90 -0.46
C GLY A 181 5.74 16.14 -1.96
N ASN A 182 6.70 16.86 -2.56
CA ASN A 182 6.71 17.13 -4.00
C ASN A 182 6.94 15.86 -4.87
N ALA A 183 7.38 14.74 -4.29
CA ALA A 183 7.51 13.48 -5.01
C ALA A 183 6.19 12.67 -5.06
N SER A 184 5.10 13.18 -4.49
CA SER A 184 3.80 12.52 -4.46
C SER A 184 3.29 12.23 -5.88
N ASP A 185 2.81 11.02 -6.12
CA ASP A 185 2.20 10.63 -7.39
C ASP A 185 0.89 11.40 -7.65
N GLY A 186 0.69 11.89 -8.86
CA GLY A 186 -0.51 12.69 -9.19
C GLY A 186 -1.84 11.94 -9.02
N THR A 187 -1.86 10.62 -9.18
CA THR A 187 -3.04 9.80 -8.88
C THR A 187 -3.34 9.81 -7.37
N VAL A 188 -2.31 9.71 -6.53
CA VAL A 188 -2.44 9.81 -5.07
C VAL A 188 -3.02 11.15 -4.66
N LEU A 189 -2.58 12.25 -5.29
CA LEU A 189 -3.13 13.60 -5.04
C LEU A 189 -4.62 13.68 -5.37
N ILE A 190 -5.06 13.13 -6.52
CA ILE A 190 -6.48 13.08 -6.89
C ILE A 190 -7.30 12.34 -5.84
N TYR A 191 -6.87 11.13 -5.45
CA TYR A 191 -7.62 10.33 -4.48
C TYR A 191 -7.59 10.95 -3.08
N TYR A 192 -6.49 11.61 -2.70
CA TYR A 192 -6.42 12.37 -1.45
C TYR A 192 -7.47 13.49 -1.44
N PHE A 193 -7.51 14.29 -2.50
CA PHE A 193 -8.48 15.39 -2.60
C PHE A 193 -9.92 14.88 -2.52
N ARG A 194 -10.25 13.79 -3.24
CA ARG A 194 -11.56 13.13 -3.14
C ARG A 194 -11.86 12.61 -1.73
N SER A 195 -10.85 12.10 -1.02
CA SER A 195 -11.01 11.62 0.36
C SER A 195 -11.28 12.77 1.34
N VAL A 196 -10.67 13.95 1.15
CA VAL A 196 -10.96 15.16 1.93
C VAL A 196 -12.43 15.57 1.75
N ILE A 197 -12.90 15.66 0.50
CA ILE A 197 -14.31 15.96 0.19
C ILE A 197 -15.25 14.94 0.85
N LYS A 198 -14.89 13.65 0.81
CA LYS A 198 -15.67 12.58 1.46
C LYS A 198 -15.75 12.80 2.98
N MET A 199 -14.63 13.12 3.63
CA MET A 199 -14.57 13.40 5.07
C MET A 199 -15.40 14.63 5.46
N ALA A 200 -15.30 15.72 4.69
CA ALA A 200 -16.09 16.93 4.92
C ALA A 200 -17.60 16.68 4.74
N ARG A 201 -18.01 15.96 3.69
CA ARG A 201 -19.41 15.54 3.48
C ARG A 201 -19.95 14.62 4.58
N LYS A 202 -19.07 13.92 5.30
CA LYS A 202 -19.40 13.11 6.47
C LYS A 202 -19.29 13.89 7.78
N SER A 203 -19.01 15.19 7.72
CA SER A 203 -18.83 16.08 8.87
C SER A 203 -17.75 15.59 9.84
N LYS A 204 -16.74 14.88 9.31
CA LYS A 204 -15.60 14.36 10.10
C LYS A 204 -14.44 15.34 10.17
N ILE A 205 -14.39 16.28 9.24
CA ILE A 205 -13.46 17.41 9.20
C ILE A 205 -14.24 18.66 8.77
N ASP A 206 -13.67 19.83 9.05
CA ASP A 206 -14.25 21.11 8.59
C ASP A 206 -14.24 21.20 7.05
N SER A 207 -15.28 21.81 6.48
CA SER A 207 -15.36 22.07 5.04
C SER A 207 -14.23 22.97 4.52
N THR A 208 -13.63 23.82 5.34
CA THR A 208 -12.47 24.65 4.94
C THR A 208 -11.30 23.78 4.49
N ALA A 209 -11.18 22.55 5.01
CA ALA A 209 -10.13 21.61 4.62
C ALA A 209 -10.18 21.25 3.12
N ILE A 210 -11.32 21.45 2.44
CA ILE A 210 -11.41 21.25 0.99
C ILE A 210 -10.53 22.28 0.26
N VAL A 211 -10.60 23.55 0.65
CA VAL A 211 -9.78 24.62 0.06
C VAL A 211 -8.29 24.37 0.37
N ASP A 212 -7.97 24.07 1.63
CA ASP A 212 -6.59 23.77 2.03
C ASP A 212 -6.00 22.57 1.26
N ALA A 213 -6.80 21.53 1.03
CA ALA A 213 -6.38 20.37 0.26
C ALA A 213 -6.22 20.69 -1.22
N TYR A 214 -7.10 21.51 -1.80
CA TYR A 214 -6.97 21.99 -3.16
C TYR A 214 -5.63 22.71 -3.33
N ASP A 215 -5.39 23.77 -2.56
CA ASP A 215 -4.15 24.56 -2.61
C ASP A 215 -2.91 23.68 -2.49
N LYS A 216 -2.87 22.81 -1.48
CA LYS A 216 -1.76 21.87 -1.27
C LYS A 216 -1.51 20.96 -2.47
N THR A 217 -2.56 20.41 -3.07
CA THR A 217 -2.40 19.50 -4.21
C THR A 217 -1.99 20.24 -5.48
N ILE A 218 -2.51 21.45 -5.70
CA ILE A 218 -2.15 22.29 -6.84
C ILE A 218 -0.69 22.75 -6.74
N ASP A 219 -0.22 23.15 -5.55
CA ASP A 219 1.18 23.54 -5.34
C ASP A 219 2.16 22.41 -5.69
N ILE A 220 1.85 21.17 -5.24
CA ILE A 220 2.66 19.99 -5.59
C ILE A 220 2.65 19.73 -7.09
N LEU A 221 1.48 19.81 -7.73
CA LEU A 221 1.35 19.57 -9.17
C LEU A 221 2.09 20.64 -9.98
N ASP A 222 1.96 21.92 -9.63
CA ASP A 222 2.64 23.02 -10.32
C ASP A 222 4.16 22.95 -10.16
N TYR A 223 4.65 22.57 -8.97
CA TYR A 223 6.06 22.28 -8.78
C TYR A 223 6.57 21.19 -9.74
N ASN A 224 5.83 20.09 -9.86
CA ASN A 224 6.20 18.97 -10.73
C ASN A 224 6.11 19.34 -12.22
N ILE A 225 5.04 20.02 -12.64
CA ILE A 225 4.87 20.48 -14.04
C ILE A 225 6.06 21.34 -14.44
N LYS A 226 6.39 22.36 -13.63
CA LYS A 226 7.54 23.25 -13.89
C LYS A 226 8.86 22.47 -13.98
N GLY A 227 9.09 21.52 -13.07
CA GLY A 227 10.28 20.68 -13.06
C GLY A 227 10.40 19.81 -14.32
N LEU A 228 9.30 19.19 -14.75
CA LEU A 228 9.23 18.32 -15.92
C LEU A 228 9.41 19.12 -17.22
N GLU A 229 8.78 20.29 -17.33
CA GLU A 229 8.94 21.19 -18.48
C GLU A 229 10.40 21.68 -18.60
N ALA A 230 11.02 22.07 -17.48
CA ALA A 230 12.42 22.46 -17.46
C ALA A 230 13.37 21.32 -17.84
N ALA A 231 13.01 20.07 -17.54
CA ALA A 231 13.74 18.87 -17.95
C ALA A 231 13.45 18.43 -19.40
N GLY A 232 12.51 19.07 -20.10
CA GLY A 232 12.08 18.70 -21.45
C GLY A 232 11.21 17.44 -21.50
N ASP A 233 10.69 16.96 -20.36
CA ASP A 233 9.80 15.79 -20.30
C ASP A 233 8.34 16.20 -20.56
N THR A 234 8.05 16.50 -21.82
CA THR A 234 6.74 17.01 -22.25
C THR A 234 5.60 16.01 -21.99
N ARG A 235 5.88 14.71 -22.09
CA ARG A 235 4.89 13.65 -21.84
C ARG A 235 4.45 13.64 -20.38
N TRP A 236 5.39 13.66 -19.44
CA TRP A 236 5.03 13.64 -18.03
C TRP A 236 4.48 14.98 -17.56
N ALA A 237 4.98 16.11 -18.09
CA ALA A 237 4.41 17.41 -17.82
C ALA A 237 2.91 17.44 -18.20
N GLU A 238 2.55 16.88 -19.36
CA GLU A 238 1.16 16.77 -19.79
C GLU A 238 0.32 15.84 -18.89
N ASN A 239 0.88 14.71 -18.45
CA ASN A 239 0.19 13.86 -17.47
C ASN A 239 -0.13 14.61 -16.17
N TYR A 240 0.82 15.42 -15.66
CA TYR A 240 0.61 16.20 -14.44
C TYR A 240 -0.39 17.35 -14.64
N LYS A 241 -0.43 17.97 -15.82
CA LYS A 241 -1.49 18.92 -16.20
C LYS A 241 -2.87 18.26 -16.20
N ASN A 242 -2.97 17.03 -16.69
CA ASN A 242 -4.22 16.27 -16.64
C ASN A 242 -4.65 15.93 -15.21
N PHE A 243 -3.69 15.60 -14.32
CA PHE A 243 -4.01 15.42 -12.90
C PHE A 243 -4.52 16.70 -12.26
N LYS A 244 -3.89 17.85 -12.57
CA LYS A 244 -4.34 19.17 -12.13
C LYS A 244 -5.75 19.48 -12.59
N GLY A 245 -6.03 19.34 -13.89
CA GLY A 245 -7.37 19.55 -14.43
C GLY A 245 -8.44 18.63 -13.81
N ASN A 246 -8.08 17.41 -13.38
CA ASN A 246 -9.01 16.56 -12.65
C ASN A 246 -9.38 17.12 -11.26
N ILE A 247 -8.39 17.65 -10.55
CA ILE A 247 -8.58 18.27 -9.23
C ILE A 247 -9.38 19.57 -9.39
N ASP A 248 -9.04 20.42 -10.37
CA ASP A 248 -9.77 21.66 -10.68
C ASP A 248 -11.25 21.40 -10.93
N ALA A 249 -11.57 20.44 -11.82
CA ALA A 249 -12.94 20.06 -12.12
C ALA A 249 -13.67 19.45 -10.90
N THR A 250 -12.93 18.78 -10.00
CA THR A 250 -13.51 18.22 -8.76
C THR A 250 -13.76 19.32 -7.72
N PHE A 251 -12.97 20.40 -7.73
CA PHE A 251 -13.07 21.54 -6.81
C PHE A 251 -14.13 22.56 -7.22
N GLU A 252 -14.45 22.67 -8.52
CA GLU A 252 -15.39 23.66 -9.08
C GLU A 252 -16.70 23.87 -8.28
N PRO A 253 -17.36 22.83 -7.71
CA PRO A 253 -18.56 23.02 -6.90
C PRO A 253 -18.35 23.72 -5.54
N PHE A 254 -17.11 23.98 -5.15
CA PHE A 254 -16.69 24.57 -3.88
C PHE A 254 -15.98 25.93 -4.04
N ALA A 255 -15.76 26.37 -5.28
CA ALA A 255 -15.09 27.62 -5.63
C ALA A 255 -15.97 28.86 -5.44
#